data_AF-A0A842RRC2-F1
#
_entry.id   AF-A0A842RRC2-F1
#
_cell.length_a   1.000
_cell.length_b   1.000
_cell.length_c   1.000
_cell.angle_alpha   90.00
_cell.angle_beta   90.00
_cell.angle_gamma   90.00
#
_symmetry.space_group_name_H-M   'P 1'
#
loop_
_entity.id
_entity.type
_entity.pdbx_description
1 polymer ?
#
loop_
_entity_poly.entity_id
_entity_poly.type
_entity_poly.pdbx_seq_one_letter_code
_entity_poly.pdbx_strand_id
1 'polypeptide(L)' 'MTAEDILRQNPRYLTLSKNFDSFFSFGPALLTPDEIDDVLNLKVATVLNGSIHAQNIISNMQFTPDFLVSFHSKVIHS' A
#
# COMPACT_ATOMS: atom_id res chain seq x y z
N MET A 1 -1.04 4.01 7.71
CA MET A 1 -1.58 5.38 7.92
C MET A 1 -0.54 6.41 7.46
N THR A 2 -0.60 7.70 7.78
CA THR A 2 0.51 8.67 7.64
C THR A 2 0.26 9.85 8.57
N ALA A 3 1.27 10.33 9.29
CA ALA A 3 1.21 11.62 9.98
C ALA A 3 1.51 12.74 8.97
N GLU A 4 0.49 13.14 8.19
CA GLU A 4 0.63 14.11 7.10
C GLU A 4 1.08 15.50 7.57
N ASP A 5 0.75 15.88 8.81
CA ASP A 5 1.19 17.11 9.46
C ASP A 5 2.71 17.15 9.66
N ILE A 6 3.33 16.03 10.05
CA ILE A 6 4.79 15.90 10.15
C ILE A 6 5.43 15.94 8.76
N LEU A 7 4.85 15.24 7.79
CA LEU A 7 5.40 15.18 6.42
C LEU A 7 5.36 16.53 5.71
N ARG A 8 4.32 17.34 5.94
CA ARG A 8 4.17 18.69 5.37
C ARG A 8 5.22 19.67 5.85
N GLN A 9 5.81 19.47 7.03
CA GLN A 9 6.87 20.33 7.55
C GLN A 9 8.16 20.17 6.75
N ASN A 10 8.49 18.93 6.36
CA ASN A 10 9.65 18.63 5.54
C ASN A 10 9.45 17.28 4.82
N PRO A 11 9.53 17.22 3.49
CA PRO A 11 9.37 15.96 2.75
C PRO A 11 10.44 14.91 3.12
N ARG A 12 11.58 15.31 3.69
CA ARG A 12 12.61 14.39 4.22
C ARG A 12 12.16 13.65 5.49
N TYR A 13 11.03 14.01 6.10
CA TYR A 13 10.48 13.35 7.28
C TYR A 13 9.57 12.16 6.93
N LEU A 14 9.62 11.65 5.70
CA LEU A 14 8.83 10.48 5.29
C LEU A 14 9.02 9.28 6.23
N THR A 15 10.25 8.95 6.62
CA THR A 15 10.48 7.85 7.58
C THR A 15 9.81 8.14 8.91
N LEU A 16 9.90 9.35 9.44
CA LEU A 16 9.27 9.70 10.73
C LEU A 16 7.74 9.61 10.67
N SER A 17 7.11 10.14 9.61
CA SER A 17 5.65 10.11 9.44
C SER A 17 5.10 8.72 9.12
N LYS A 18 5.98 7.75 8.84
CA LYS A 18 5.68 6.38 8.44
C LYS A 18 6.19 5.31 9.43
N ASN A 19 6.50 5.67 10.69
CA ASN A 19 7.09 4.75 11.67
C ASN A 19 6.59 4.96 13.13
N PHE A 20 5.37 5.46 13.33
CA PHE A 20 4.79 5.60 14.68
C PHE A 20 4.07 4.31 15.13
N ASP A 21 3.75 4.21 16.43
CA ASP A 21 3.02 3.04 16.96
C ASP A 21 1.67 2.86 16.25
N SER A 22 1.29 1.62 15.94
CA SER A 22 0.12 1.25 15.10
C SER A 22 0.14 1.72 13.62
N PHE A 23 1.24 2.28 13.13
CA PHE A 23 1.31 2.85 11.77
C PHE A 23 0.91 1.88 10.65
N PHE A 24 1.32 0.61 10.78
CA PHE A 24 1.16 -0.45 9.80
C PHE A 24 0.22 -1.53 10.34
N SER A 25 -0.70 -1.99 9.50
CA SER A 25 -1.66 -3.05 9.81
C SER A 25 -1.90 -3.90 8.57
N PHE A 26 -2.04 -5.21 8.75
CA PHE A 26 -2.38 -6.17 7.71
C PHE A 26 -3.42 -7.17 8.23
N GLY A 27 -4.11 -7.86 7.33
CA GLY A 27 -5.13 -8.86 7.66
C GLY A 27 -6.52 -8.49 7.14
N PRO A 28 -7.57 -9.26 7.51
CA PRO A 28 -7.58 -10.32 8.51
C PRO A 28 -7.01 -11.67 8.05
N ALA A 29 -6.74 -11.83 6.76
CA ALA A 29 -6.23 -13.07 6.18
C ALA A 29 -5.04 -12.81 5.25
N LEU A 30 -4.27 -13.85 4.97
CA LEU A 30 -3.28 -13.89 3.92
C LEU A 30 -3.75 -14.93 2.90
N LEU A 31 -3.93 -14.50 1.66
CA LEU A 31 -4.39 -15.35 0.56
C LEU A 31 -3.24 -15.72 -0.36
N THR A 32 -3.30 -16.89 -0.97
CA THR A 32 -2.34 -17.35 -1.98
C THR A 32 -2.77 -16.93 -3.39
N PRO A 33 -1.85 -16.88 -4.36
CA PRO A 33 -2.18 -16.45 -5.73
C PRO A 33 -3.25 -17.30 -6.42
N ASP A 34 -3.36 -18.59 -6.08
CA ASP A 34 -4.38 -19.50 -6.62
C ASP A 34 -5.79 -19.25 -6.02
N GLU A 35 -5.89 -18.52 -4.91
CA GLU A 35 -7.17 -18.10 -4.32
C GLU A 35 -7.71 -16.80 -4.95
N ILE A 36 -6.97 -16.16 -5.86
CA ILE A 36 -7.34 -14.91 -6.52
C ILE A 36 -7.25 -15.07 -8.04
N ASP A 37 -8.39 -15.02 -8.74
CA ASP A 37 -8.45 -15.18 -10.20
C ASP A 37 -7.59 -14.16 -10.97
N ASP A 38 -7.75 -12.87 -10.64
CA ASP A 38 -7.01 -11.78 -11.27
C ASP A 38 -6.74 -10.63 -10.29
N VAL A 39 -5.48 -10.53 -9.87
CA VAL A 39 -5.00 -9.49 -8.97
C VAL A 39 -5.20 -8.09 -9.58
N LEU A 40 -5.05 -7.91 -10.89
CA LEU A 40 -5.13 -6.59 -11.52
C LEU A 40 -6.57 -6.02 -11.54
N ASN A 41 -7.57 -6.89 -11.39
CA ASN A 41 -8.98 -6.50 -11.31
C ASN A 41 -9.50 -6.28 -9.88
N LEU A 42 -8.65 -6.46 -8.86
CA LEU A 42 -9.05 -6.19 -7.47
C LEU A 42 -9.33 -4.69 -7.25
N LYS A 43 -10.42 -4.43 -6.54
CA LYS A 43 -10.79 -3.09 -6.05
C LYS A 43 -10.27 -2.90 -4.63
N VAL A 44 -9.61 -1.77 -4.39
CA VAL A 44 -9.12 -1.37 -3.07
C VAL A 44 -9.88 -0.12 -2.64
N ALA A 45 -10.43 -0.13 -1.43
CA ALA A 45 -11.22 0.99 -0.91
C ALA A 45 -10.83 1.32 0.53
N THR A 46 -10.85 2.62 0.85
CA THR A 46 -10.83 3.13 2.22
C THR A 46 -12.26 3.48 2.62
N VAL A 47 -12.77 2.77 3.63
CA VAL A 47 -14.12 2.96 4.16
C VAL A 47 -14.02 3.55 5.56
N LEU A 48 -14.69 4.67 5.80
CA LEU A 48 -14.77 5.33 7.11
C LEU A 48 -16.24 5.53 7.47
N ASN A 49 -16.66 5.04 8.64
CA ASN A 49 -18.04 5.11 9.12
C ASN A 49 -19.07 4.60 8.09
N GLY A 50 -18.72 3.52 7.38
CA GLY A 50 -19.56 2.90 6.35
C GLY A 50 -19.58 3.63 4.99
N SER A 51 -18.89 4.77 4.86
CA SER A 51 -18.81 5.53 3.61
C SER A 51 -17.48 5.31 2.91
N ILE A 52 -17.48 5.26 1.58
CA ILE A 52 -16.25 5.15 0.78
C ILE A 52 -15.61 6.54 0.67
N HIS A 53 -14.41 6.70 1.21
CA HIS A 53 -13.65 7.95 1.13
C HIS A 53 -12.65 7.95 -0.04
N ALA A 54 -12.14 6.79 -0.41
CA ALA A 54 -11.28 6.60 -1.57
C ALA A 54 -11.47 5.18 -2.11
N GLN A 55 -11.40 5.02 -3.43
CA GLN A 55 -11.46 3.72 -4.09
C GLN A 55 -10.64 3.75 -5.37
N ASN A 56 -9.98 2.65 -5.69
CA ASN A 56 -9.29 2.45 -6.96
C ASN A 56 -9.24 0.96 -7.34
N ILE A 57 -8.69 0.65 -8.52
CA ILE A 57 -8.43 -0.71 -9.00
C ILE A 57 -6.93 -0.94 -9.17
N ILE A 58 -6.43 -2.16 -8.97
CA ILE A 58 -5.00 -2.45 -9.04
C ILE A 58 -4.41 -2.17 -10.43
N SER A 59 -5.14 -2.41 -11.51
CA SER A 59 -4.70 -2.09 -12.87
C SER A 59 -4.46 -0.59 -13.14
N ASN A 60 -4.90 0.32 -12.25
CA ASN A 60 -4.57 1.75 -12.32
C ASN A 60 -3.20 2.10 -11.69
N MET A 61 -2.48 1.14 -11.10
CA MET A 61 -1.15 1.38 -10.55
C MET A 61 -0.15 1.73 -11.68
N GLN A 62 0.65 2.78 -11.48
CA GLN A 62 1.72 3.15 -12.43
C GLN A 62 2.78 2.04 -12.57
N PHE A 63 3.04 1.31 -11.49
CA PHE A 63 3.96 0.17 -11.44
C PHE A 63 3.19 -1.04 -10.92
N THR A 64 3.14 -2.12 -11.69
CA THR A 64 2.38 -3.32 -11.33
C THR A 64 3.03 -4.06 -10.14
N PRO A 65 2.26 -4.88 -9.39
CA PRO A 65 2.82 -5.63 -8.26
C PRO A 65 4.05 -6.48 -8.61
N ASP A 66 4.03 -7.19 -9.74
CA ASP A 66 5.14 -8.02 -10.22
C ASP A 66 6.38 -7.18 -10.58
N PHE A 67 6.19 -6.01 -11.18
CA PHE A 67 7.27 -5.07 -11.43
C PHE A 67 7.90 -4.59 -10.12
N LEU A 68 7.09 -4.23 -9.12
CA LEU A 68 7.56 -3.78 -7.82
C LEU A 68 8.39 -4.87 -7.12
N VAL A 69 7.93 -6.12 -7.15
CA VAL A 69 8.70 -7.27 -6.61
C VAL A 69 10.03 -7.39 -7.34
N SER A 70 10.03 -7.43 -8.68
CA SER A 70 11.25 -7.54 -9.49
C SER A 70 12.26 -6.41 -9.21
N PHE A 71 11.77 -5.18 -9.07
CA PHE A 71 12.60 -4.02 -8.78
C PHE A 71 13.26 -4.13 -7.40
N HIS A 72 12.49 -4.41 -6.34
CA HIS A 72 13.03 -4.51 -4.98
C HIS A 72 14.00 -5.69 -4.85
N SER A 73 13.74 -6.82 -5.52
CA SER A 73 14.67 -7.96 -5.53
C SER A 73 16.06 -7.59 -6.05
N LYS A 74 16.17 -6.67 -7.03
CA LYS A 74 17.46 -6.23 -7.59
C LYS A 74 18.20 -5.21 -6.73
N VAL A 75 17.47 -4.41 -5.96
CA VAL A 75 18.06 -3.33 -5.13
C VAL A 75 18.50 -3.84 -3.77
N ILE A 76 17.75 -4.79 -3.18
CA ILE A 76 17.98 -5.26 -1.80
C ILE A 76 18.97 -6.44 -1.73
N HIS A 77 19.16 -7.20 -2.82
CA HIS A 77 20.08 -8.35 -2.87
C HIS A 77 21.46 -8.01 -3.47
N SER A 78 21.97 -6.79 -3.26
CA SER A 78 23.35 -6.41 -3.61
C SER A 78 24.35 -6.78 -2.52
#